data_AF-A0A2W6ZZN3-F1
#
_entry.id   AF-A0A2W6ZZN3-F1
#
_cell.length_a   1.000
_cell.length_b   1.000
_cell.length_c   1.000
_cell.angle_alpha   90.00
_cell.angle_beta   90.00
_cell.angle_gamma   90.00
#
_symmetry.space_group_name_H-M   'P 1'
#
loop_
_entity.id
_entity.type
_entity.pdbx_description
1 polymer ?
#
loop_
_entity_poly.entity_id
_entity_poly.type
_entity_poly.pdbx_seq_one_letter_code
_entity_poly.pdbx_strand_id
1 'polypeptide(L)' 'MSVINPLHNWVSPRLGIQFDLSGEELQIIRPDGERFPSDVEIAQRLTQEQQRADQAEARANQLAERLKSLGIDPGSLE' A
#
# COMPACT_ATOMS: atom_id res chain seq x y z
N MET A 1 -39.13 14.03 -15.35
CA MET A 1 -38.69 13.36 -14.11
C MET A 1 -37.22 13.72 -13.94
N SER A 2 -36.91 14.75 -13.16
CA SER A 2 -35.54 15.22 -13.00
C SER A 2 -34.88 14.41 -11.89
N VAL A 3 -34.02 13.46 -12.28
CA VAL A 3 -33.17 12.73 -11.34
C VAL A 3 -32.10 13.72 -10.89
N ILE A 4 -32.31 14.34 -9.74
CA ILE A 4 -31.22 15.04 -9.04
C ILE A 4 -30.22 13.92 -8.70
N ASN A 5 -28.98 14.00 -9.18
CA ASN A 5 -27.92 13.04 -8.84
C ASN A 5 -27.03 13.65 -7.74
N PRO A 6 -27.41 13.57 -6.45
CA PRO A 6 -26.71 14.27 -5.36
C PRO A 6 -25.37 13.62 -4.96
N LEU A 7 -24.97 12.51 -5.58
CA LEU A 7 -23.82 11.72 -5.12
C LEU A 7 -22.52 11.97 -5.92
N HIS A 8 -22.52 12.92 -6.85
CA HIS A 8 -21.27 13.37 -7.47
C HIS A 8 -20.46 14.16 -6.44
N ASN A 9 -19.27 13.68 -6.09
CA ASN A 9 -18.34 14.33 -5.16
C ASN A 9 -18.94 14.67 -3.78
N TRP A 10 -19.85 13.85 -3.26
CA TRP A 10 -20.44 14.09 -1.94
C TRP A 10 -19.45 13.74 -0.82
N VAL A 11 -19.19 14.68 0.08
CA VAL A 11 -18.30 14.47 1.24
C VAL A 11 -19.12 14.15 2.48
N SER A 12 -18.81 13.03 3.15
CA SER A 12 -19.46 12.65 4.40
C SER A 12 -19.08 13.60 5.55
N PRO A 13 -20.03 14.29 6.20
CA PRO A 13 -19.73 15.23 7.30
C PRO A 13 -19.15 14.56 8.55
N ARG A 14 -19.44 13.26 8.76
CA ARG A 14 -18.97 12.50 9.93
C ARG A 14 -17.60 11.86 9.70
N LEU A 15 -17.31 11.46 8.46
CA LEU A 15 -16.13 10.67 8.11
C LEU A 15 -15.06 11.45 7.34
N GLY A 16 -15.43 12.57 6.69
CA GLY A 16 -14.53 13.35 5.84
C GLY A 16 -14.11 12.67 4.53
N ILE A 17 -14.71 11.51 4.20
CA ILE A 17 -14.46 10.80 2.93
C ILE A 17 -15.39 11.32 1.84
N GLN A 18 -14.90 11.33 0.60
CA GLN A 18 -15.67 11.72 -0.58
C GLN A 18 -16.17 10.48 -1.32
N PHE A 19 -17.44 10.50 -1.70
CA PHE A 19 -18.08 9.52 -2.58
C PHE A 19 -18.19 10.16 -3.96
N ASP A 20 -17.58 9.53 -4.96
CA ASP A 20 -17.67 9.93 -6.36
C ASP A 20 -18.39 8.85 -7.18
N LEU A 21 -19.60 9.18 -7.62
CA LEU A 21 -20.44 8.37 -8.52
C LEU A 21 -20.52 9.00 -9.92
N SER A 22 -19.51 9.78 -10.30
CA SER A 22 -19.47 10.46 -11.60
C SER A 22 -19.03 9.52 -12.75
N GLY A 23 -18.38 8.40 -12.41
CA GLY A 23 -17.92 7.36 -13.35
C GLY A 23 -18.84 6.13 -13.39
N GLU A 24 -18.33 5.04 -13.99
CA GLU A 24 -19.04 3.75 -14.08
C GLU A 24 -19.17 3.04 -12.72
N GLU A 25 -18.24 3.31 -11.80
CA GLU A 25 -18.19 2.68 -10.48
C GLU A 25 -18.11 3.73 -9.37
N LEU A 26 -18.59 3.37 -8.17
CA LEU A 26 -18.42 4.18 -6.97
C LEU A 26 -16.95 4.24 -6.57
N GLN A 27 -16.39 5.44 -6.56
CA GLN A 27 -15.08 5.69 -5.98
C GLN A 27 -15.24 6.31 -4.59
N ILE A 28 -14.52 5.77 -3.61
CA ILE A 28 -14.43 6.36 -2.28
C ILE A 28 -13.03 6.96 -2.16
N ILE A 29 -12.94 8.23 -1.78
CA ILE A 29 -11.69 8.98 -1.63
C ILE A 29 -11.53 9.32 -0.14
N ARG A 30 -10.37 8.99 0.40
CA ARG A 30 -10.00 9.25 1.80
C ARG A 30 -9.81 10.75 2.04
N PRO A 31 -9.77 11.20 3.32
CA PRO A 31 -9.50 12.61 3.63
C PRO A 31 -8.11 13.06 3.16
N ASP A 32 -7.18 12.12 2.99
CA ASP A 32 -5.84 12.35 2.42
C ASP A 32 -5.83 12.52 0.89
N GLY A 33 -6.98 12.33 0.22
CA GLY A 33 -7.13 12.46 -1.22
C GLY A 33 -6.83 11.19 -2.01
N GLU A 34 -6.34 10.13 -1.38
CA GLU A 34 -6.16 8.84 -2.06
C GLU A 34 -7.48 8.06 -2.13
N ARG A 35 -7.68 7.32 -3.22
CA ARG A 35 -8.80 6.39 -3.32
C ARG A 35 -8.65 5.23 -2.32
N PHE A 36 -9.78 4.71 -1.86
CA PHE A 36 -9.82 3.42 -1.19
C PHE A 36 -9.36 2.34 -2.18
N PRO A 37 -8.34 1.55 -1.86
CA PRO A 37 -7.90 0.47 -2.72
C PRO A 37 -8.93 -0.66 -2.73
N SER A 38 -9.06 -1.34 -3.85
CA SER A 38 -9.81 -2.59 -3.92
C SER A 38 -9.09 -3.73 -3.20
N ASP A 39 -9.80 -4.79 -2.81
CA ASP A 39 -9.21 -5.99 -2.20
C ASP A 39 -8.07 -6.58 -3.04
N VAL A 40 -8.23 -6.58 -4.38
CA VAL A 40 -7.21 -7.06 -5.31
C VAL A 40 -5.95 -6.20 -5.25
N GLU A 41 -6.10 -4.87 -5.19
CA GLU A 41 -4.95 -3.97 -5.06
C GLU A 41 -4.24 -4.13 -3.72
N ILE A 42 -5.00 -4.33 -2.63
CA ILE A 42 -4.43 -4.61 -1.31
C ILE A 42 -3.60 -5.90 -1.36
N ALA A 43 -4.15 -6.98 -1.91
CA ALA A 43 -3.46 -8.25 -2.03
C ALA A 43 -2.19 -8.16 -2.90
N GLN A 44 -2.24 -7.41 -4.00
CA GLN A 44 -1.08 -7.17 -4.86
C GLN A 44 0.02 -6.39 -4.13
N ARG A 45 -0.34 -5.31 -3.42
CA ARG A 45 0.61 -4.54 -2.60
C ARG A 45 1.25 -5.41 -1.54
N LEU A 46 0.45 -6.20 -0.82
CA LEU A 46 0.96 -7.10 0.22
C LEU A 46 1.93 -8.14 -0.34
N THR A 47 1.58 -8.75 -1.48
CA THR A 47 2.45 -9.73 -2.14
C THR A 47 3.76 -9.10 -2.60
N GLN A 48 3.70 -7.89 -3.17
CA GLN A 48 4.90 -7.18 -3.63
C GLN A 48 5.80 -6.78 -2.46
N GLU A 49 5.24 -6.27 -1.37
CA GLU A 49 6.01 -5.90 -0.18
C GLU A 49 6.64 -7.13 0.48
N GLN A 50 5.93 -8.26 0.54
CA GLN A 50 6.49 -9.52 1.02
C GLN A 50 7.68 -9.97 0.17
N GLN A 51 7.54 -9.98 -1.16
CA GLN A 51 8.64 -10.34 -2.07
C GLN A 51 9.86 -9.42 -1.91
N ARG A 52 9.65 -8.12 -1.67
CA ARG A 52 10.74 -7.17 -1.41
C ARG A 52 11.43 -7.47 -0.09
N ALA A 53 10.67 -7.76 0.97
CA ALA A 53 11.21 -8.13 2.27
C ALA A 53 12.04 -9.42 2.19
N ASP A 54 11.50 -10.48 1.57
CA ASP A 54 12.21 -11.74 1.34
C ASP A 54 13.50 -11.54 0.54
N GLN A 55 13.46 -10.72 -0.51
CA GLN A 55 14.65 -10.42 -1.30
C GLN A 55 15.70 -9.64 -0.50
N ALA A 56 15.28 -8.68 0.33
CA ALA A 56 16.17 -7.92 1.19
C ALA A 56 16.82 -8.82 2.24
N GLU A 57 16.06 -9.70 2.88
CA GLU A 57 16.55 -10.66 3.86
C GLU A 57 17.55 -11.64 3.22
N ALA A 58 17.21 -12.21 2.06
CA ALA A 58 18.12 -13.10 1.33
C ALA A 58 19.46 -12.42 1.01
N ARG A 59 19.44 -11.15 0.58
CA ARG A 59 20.66 -10.37 0.31
C ARG A 59 21.45 -10.09 1.59
N ALA A 60 20.78 -9.73 2.69
CA ALA A 60 21.43 -9.50 3.97
C ALA A 60 22.11 -10.77 4.49
N ASN A 61 21.43 -11.91 4.41
CA ASN A 61 21.97 -13.21 4.80
C ASN A 61 23.19 -13.58 3.94
N GLN A 62 23.10 -13.43 2.62
CA GLN A 62 24.23 -13.67 1.70
C GLN A 62 25.44 -12.78 2.01
N LEU A 63 25.22 -11.51 2.36
CA LEU A 63 26.29 -10.60 2.73
C LEU A 63 26.91 -11.00 4.07
N ALA A 64 26.08 -11.34 5.07
CA ALA A 64 26.54 -11.80 6.38
C ALA A 64 27.40 -13.07 6.26
N GLU A 65 27.01 -14.03 5.42
CA GLU A 65 27.81 -15.23 5.16
C GLU A 65 29.16 -14.93 4.50
N ARG A 66 29.19 -13.97 3.55
CA ARG A 66 30.44 -13.51 2.94
C ARG A 66 31.36 -12.83 3.94
N LEU A 67 30.82 -11.97 4.80
CA LEU A 67 31.59 -11.31 5.86
C LEU A 67 32.20 -12.34 6.82
N LYS A 68 31.40 -13.31 7.27
CA LYS A 68 31.88 -14.42 8.12
C LYS A 68 33.00 -15.21 7.45
N SER A 69 32.89 -15.50 6.15
CA SER A 69 33.93 -16.18 5.37
C SER A 69 35.23 -15.38 5.25
N LEU A 70 35.15 -14.05 5.35
CA LEU A 70 36.31 -13.15 5.39
C LEU A 70 36.87 -12.97 6.82
N GLY A 71 36.32 -13.68 7.81
CA GLY A 71 36.73 -13.56 9.22
C GLY A 71 36.20 -12.30 9.91
N ILE A 72 35.25 -11.59 9.28
CA ILE A 72 34.60 -10.41 9.83
C ILE A 72 33.29 -10.87 10.45
N ASP A 73 33.14 -10.74 11.77
CA ASP A 73 31.88 -11.02 12.43
C ASP A 73 30.90 -9.85 12.19
N PRO A 74 29.76 -10.07 11.49
CA PRO A 74 28.84 -9.00 11.14
C PRO A 74 28.08 -8.42 12.34
N GLY A 75 28.01 -9.13 13.48
CA GLY A 75 27.41 -8.61 14.72
C GLY A 75 28.37 -7.75 15.56
N SER A 76 29.64 -7.67 15.16
CA SER A 76 30.66 -6.84 15.81
C SER A 76 30.78 -5.44 15.21
N LEU A 77 29.94 -5.10 14.21
CA LEU A 77 29.89 -3.79 13.54
C LEU A 77 28.83 -2.84 14.13
N GLU A 78 28.24 -3.19 15.28
CA GLU A 78 27.29 -2.34 16.04
C GLU A 78 27.98 -1.31 16.94
#